data_AF-A0AA35XAV0-F1
#
_entry.id   AF-A0AA35XAV0-F1
#
_cell.length_a   1.000
_cell.length_b   1.000
_cell.length_c   1.000
_cell.angle_alpha   90.00
_cell.angle_beta   90.00
_cell.angle_gamma   90.00
#
_symmetry.space_group_name_H-M   'P 1'
#
loop_
_entity.id
_entity.type
_entity.pdbx_description
1 polymer ?
#
loop_
_entity_poly.entity_id
_entity_poly.type
_entity_poly.pdbx_seq_one_letter_code
_entity_poly.pdbx_strand_id
1 'polypeptide(L)'
;MFVVPRSDQKILITPALSLLNAHGAQFDAAQVLELLPHDWPVTTVKAFLLRSIRGSMDTHRTGKIEYNLSRGENLRVREQYISLQGDPIVITDNTRCPVCNLPFSDAAFVRYPNGVITHLKCGRNKTICPVTGTWFGKV
;
A
#
# COMPACT_ATOMS: atom_id res chain seq x y z
N MET A 1 -1.06 -28.04 11.99
CA MET A 1 -0.60 -29.43 12.25
C MET A 1 -1.81 -30.33 11.99
N PHE A 2 -1.87 -30.99 10.84
CA PHE A 2 -2.97 -31.90 10.49
C PHE A 2 -2.59 -33.32 10.91
N VAL A 3 -3.44 -33.96 11.71
CA VAL A 3 -3.22 -35.31 12.25
C VAL A 3 -3.51 -36.33 11.15
N VAL A 4 -2.54 -37.16 10.80
CA VAL A 4 -2.73 -38.29 9.86
C VAL A 4 -3.17 -39.53 10.66
N PRO A 5 -4.32 -40.16 10.36
CA PRO A 5 -4.79 -41.30 11.15
C PRO A 5 -4.05 -42.60 10.79
N ARG A 6 -3.71 -43.39 11.81
CA ARG A 6 -3.14 -44.74 11.69
C ARG A 6 -4.24 -45.79 11.57
N SER A 7 -3.93 -46.85 10.83
CA SER A 7 -4.77 -47.83 10.13
C SER A 7 -5.67 -48.78 10.95
N ASP A 8 -6.21 -48.38 12.11
CA ASP A 8 -7.08 -49.26 12.92
C ASP A 8 -8.36 -48.58 13.46
N GLN A 9 -8.84 -47.52 12.79
CA GLN A 9 -10.03 -46.80 13.25
C GLN A 9 -11.26 -47.06 12.38
N LYS A 10 -12.24 -47.70 13.00
CA LYS A 10 -13.64 -47.81 12.56
C LYS A 10 -14.20 -46.40 12.30
N ILE A 11 -14.11 -45.96 11.04
CA ILE A 11 -15.02 -45.04 10.34
C ILE A 11 -15.39 -43.78 11.16
N LEU A 12 -14.44 -42.84 11.30
CA LEU A 12 -14.72 -41.47 11.76
C LEU A 12 -15.30 -40.57 10.64
N ILE A 13 -16.07 -41.16 9.72
CA ILE A 13 -16.62 -40.47 8.55
C ILE A 13 -17.60 -39.37 8.98
N THR A 14 -18.52 -39.68 9.89
CA THR A 14 -19.54 -38.73 10.34
C THR A 14 -18.94 -37.52 11.09
N PRO A 15 -18.02 -37.71 12.05
CA PRO A 15 -17.32 -36.58 12.67
C PRO A 15 -16.49 -35.75 11.68
N ALA A 16 -15.79 -36.40 10.75
CA ALA A 16 -14.99 -35.70 9.74
C ALA A 16 -15.88 -34.85 8.81
N LEU A 17 -17.00 -35.39 8.34
CA LEU A 17 -17.95 -34.64 7.52
C LEU A 17 -18.62 -33.51 8.29
N SER A 18 -18.94 -33.72 9.58
CA SER A 18 -19.45 -32.66 10.44
C SER A 18 -18.47 -31.50 10.55
N LEU A 19 -17.18 -31.79 10.78
CA LEU A 19 -16.12 -30.79 10.85
C LEU A 19 -15.95 -30.03 9.52
N LEU A 20 -15.84 -30.76 8.41
CA LEU A 20 -15.70 -30.17 7.07
C LEU A 20 -16.90 -29.27 6.73
N ASN A 21 -18.12 -29.74 6.99
CA ASN A 21 -19.31 -28.96 6.72
C ASN A 21 -19.41 -27.73 7.63
N ALA A 22 -19.05 -27.83 8.92
CA ALA A 22 -19.09 -26.72 9.85
C ALA A 22 -18.08 -25.62 9.49
N HIS A 23 -16.85 -25.99 9.15
CA HIS A 23 -15.72 -25.06 8.98
C HIS A 23 -15.17 -24.97 7.55
N GLY A 24 -15.96 -25.34 6.54
CA GLY A 24 -15.46 -25.47 5.16
C GLY A 24 -14.68 -24.28 4.62
N ALA A 25 -15.12 -23.05 4.90
CA ALA A 25 -14.44 -21.83 4.44
C ALA A 25 -13.06 -21.58 5.07
N GLN A 26 -12.70 -22.29 6.14
CA GLN A 26 -11.42 -22.17 6.85
C GLN A 26 -10.37 -23.17 6.36
N PHE A 27 -10.78 -24.17 5.57
CA PHE A 27 -9.89 -25.18 5.02
C PHE A 27 -9.49 -24.84 3.58
N ASP A 28 -8.26 -25.22 3.21
CA ASP A 28 -7.87 -25.28 1.81
C ASP A 28 -8.54 -26.49 1.16
N ALA A 29 -9.49 -26.23 0.26
CA ALA A 29 -10.25 -27.26 -0.42
C ALA A 29 -9.37 -28.24 -1.21
N ALA A 30 -8.25 -27.78 -1.78
CA ALA A 30 -7.35 -28.65 -2.54
C ALA A 30 -6.63 -29.63 -1.60
N GLN A 31 -6.09 -29.14 -0.49
CA GLN A 31 -5.43 -29.97 0.51
C GLN A 31 -6.40 -30.97 1.16
N VAL A 32 -7.66 -30.56 1.41
CA VAL A 32 -8.67 -31.49 1.93
C VAL A 32 -8.97 -32.59 0.91
N LEU A 33 -9.13 -32.26 -0.37
CA LEU A 33 -9.40 -33.25 -1.42
C LEU A 33 -8.28 -34.30 -1.55
N GLU A 34 -7.02 -33.91 -1.35
CA GLU A 34 -5.88 -34.85 -1.35
C GLU A 34 -5.89 -35.83 -0.16
N LEU A 35 -6.48 -35.42 0.96
CA LEU A 35 -6.55 -36.23 2.18
C LEU A 35 -7.81 -37.11 2.24
N LEU A 36 -8.80 -36.84 1.40
CA LEU A 36 -10.05 -37.59 1.39
C LEU A 36 -9.86 -38.98 0.78
N PRO A 37 -10.53 -40.01 1.32
CA PRO A 37 -10.54 -41.34 0.72
C PRO A 37 -11.09 -41.30 -0.72
N HIS A 38 -10.41 -41.97 -1.66
CA HIS A 38 -10.78 -41.99 -3.08
C HIS A 38 -12.11 -42.71 -3.38
N ASP A 39 -12.59 -43.52 -2.45
CA ASP A 39 -13.85 -44.26 -2.51
C ASP A 39 -15.08 -43.41 -2.13
N TRP A 40 -14.89 -42.18 -1.64
CA TRP A 40 -16.00 -41.31 -1.27
C TRP A 40 -16.70 -40.70 -2.49
N PRO A 41 -18.03 -40.82 -2.59
CA PRO A 41 -18.79 -40.08 -3.58
C PRO A 41 -18.64 -38.57 -3.40
N VAL A 42 -18.49 -37.83 -4.50
CA VAL A 42 -18.42 -36.35 -4.49
C VAL A 42 -19.65 -35.73 -3.82
N THR A 43 -20.81 -36.38 -3.91
CA THR A 43 -22.05 -35.95 -3.25
C THR A 43 -21.90 -35.83 -1.73
N THR A 44 -21.07 -36.66 -1.12
CA THR A 44 -20.81 -36.68 0.33
C THR A 44 -20.12 -35.40 0.81
N VAL A 45 -19.25 -34.81 -0.02
CA VAL A 45 -18.47 -33.61 0.30
C VAL A 45 -19.00 -32.34 -0.38
N LYS A 46 -20.14 -32.43 -1.08
CA LYS A 46 -20.74 -31.32 -1.84
C LYS A 46 -20.93 -30.05 -1.00
N ALA A 47 -21.45 -30.19 0.23
CA ALA A 47 -21.73 -29.05 1.10
C ALA A 47 -20.42 -28.34 1.52
N PHE A 48 -19.40 -29.10 1.90
CA PHE A 48 -18.06 -28.61 2.15
C PHE A 48 -17.48 -27.87 0.94
N LEU A 49 -17.49 -28.49 -0.25
CA LEU A 49 -16.90 -27.89 -1.45
C LEU A 49 -17.58 -26.57 -1.83
N LEU A 50 -18.92 -26.53 -1.81
CA LEU A 50 -19.67 -25.30 -2.10
C LEU A 50 -19.33 -24.18 -1.11
N ARG A 51 -19.21 -24.49 0.18
CA ARG A 51 -18.86 -23.51 1.21
C ARG A 51 -17.42 -23.02 1.07
N SER A 52 -16.48 -23.92 0.82
CA SER A 52 -15.05 -23.61 0.69
C SER A 52 -14.77 -22.74 -0.53
N ILE A 53 -15.34 -23.11 -1.69
CA ILE A 53 -15.18 -22.34 -2.93
C ILE A 53 -15.79 -20.95 -2.78
N ARG A 54 -17.02 -20.84 -2.27
CA ARG A 54 -17.67 -19.53 -2.05
C ARG A 54 -16.87 -18.67 -1.07
N GLY A 55 -16.43 -19.24 0.06
CA GLY A 55 -15.59 -18.55 1.03
C GLY A 55 -14.31 -18.01 0.41
N SER A 56 -13.58 -18.84 -0.35
CA SER A 56 -12.35 -18.44 -1.06
C SER A 56 -12.61 -17.30 -2.05
N MET A 57 -13.67 -17.41 -2.86
CA MET A 57 -14.05 -16.37 -3.82
C MET A 57 -14.42 -15.06 -3.14
N ASP A 58 -15.17 -15.12 -2.04
CA ASP A 58 -15.61 -13.95 -1.29
C ASP A 58 -14.41 -13.26 -0.61
N THR A 59 -13.53 -14.01 0.07
CA THR A 59 -12.30 -13.47 0.65
C THR A 59 -11.42 -12.81 -0.42
N HIS A 60 -11.22 -13.46 -1.57
CA HIS A 60 -10.42 -12.91 -2.64
C HIS A 60 -11.03 -11.62 -3.23
N ARG A 61 -12.35 -11.61 -3.46
CA ARG A 61 -13.04 -10.42 -3.99
C ARG A 61 -13.00 -9.27 -3.00
N THR A 62 -13.36 -9.51 -1.74
CA THR A 62 -13.37 -8.49 -0.70
C THR A 62 -11.97 -7.93 -0.48
N GLY A 63 -10.95 -8.80 -0.36
CA GLY A 63 -9.56 -8.34 -0.22
C GLY A 63 -9.09 -7.51 -1.44
N LYS A 64 -9.52 -7.85 -2.66
CA LYS A 64 -9.23 -7.05 -3.85
C LYS A 64 -9.93 -5.70 -3.83
N ILE A 65 -11.17 -5.62 -3.35
CA ILE A 65 -11.91 -4.37 -3.19
C ILE A 65 -11.21 -3.48 -2.17
N GLU A 66 -10.92 -4.00 -0.98
CA GLU A 66 -10.20 -3.30 0.09
C GLU A 66 -8.85 -2.78 -0.39
N TYR A 67 -8.05 -3.64 -1.01
CA TYR A 67 -6.73 -3.27 -1.56
C TYR A 67 -6.82 -2.10 -2.55
N ASN A 68 -7.74 -2.20 -3.54
CA ASN A 68 -7.85 -1.16 -4.55
C ASN A 68 -8.42 0.14 -4.01
N LEU A 69 -9.33 0.08 -3.03
CA LEU A 69 -9.84 1.25 -2.34
C LEU A 69 -8.72 1.96 -1.57
N SER A 70 -7.96 1.23 -0.75
CA SER A 70 -6.82 1.79 -0.01
C SER A 70 -5.74 2.34 -0.95
N ARG A 71 -5.48 1.65 -2.08
CA ARG A 71 -4.54 2.13 -3.09
C ARG A 71 -5.02 3.44 -3.74
N GLY A 72 -6.31 3.56 -4.04
CA GLY A 72 -6.91 4.78 -4.59
C GLY A 72 -6.78 5.97 -3.63
N GLU A 73 -7.11 5.77 -2.36
CA GLU A 73 -6.95 6.81 -1.32
C GLU A 73 -5.49 7.22 -1.13
N ASN A 74 -4.57 6.26 -1.08
CA ASN A 74 -3.13 6.56 -0.98
C ASN A 74 -2.65 7.38 -2.17
N LEU A 75 -3.12 7.08 -3.39
CA LEU A 75 -2.76 7.84 -4.58
C LEU A 75 -3.28 9.28 -4.51
N ARG A 76 -4.54 9.46 -4.09
CA ARG A 76 -5.18 10.76 -3.93
C ARG A 76 -4.45 11.64 -2.90
N VAL A 77 -4.14 11.10 -1.73
CA VAL A 77 -3.39 11.83 -0.69
C VAL A 77 -1.98 12.17 -1.18
N ARG A 78 -1.32 11.26 -1.90
CA ARG A 78 0.02 11.51 -2.45
C ARG A 78 0.01 12.60 -3.51
N GLU A 79 -0.99 12.62 -4.39
CA GLU A 79 -1.18 13.69 -5.38
C GLU A 79 -1.39 15.04 -4.69
N GLN A 80 -2.27 15.10 -3.69
CA GLN A 80 -2.49 16.32 -2.91
C GLN A 80 -1.22 16.77 -2.17
N TYR A 81 -0.45 15.83 -1.64
CA TYR A 81 0.84 16.16 -1.01
C TYR A 81 1.82 16.76 -2.02
N ILE A 82 1.92 16.18 -3.22
CA ILE A 82 2.77 16.68 -4.30
C ILE A 82 2.31 18.07 -4.75
N SER A 83 1.00 18.31 -4.90
CA SER A 83 0.50 19.62 -5.31
C SER A 83 0.71 20.71 -4.25
N LEU A 84 0.73 20.35 -2.97
CA LEU A 84 1.08 21.24 -1.87
C LEU A 84 2.59 21.45 -1.72
N GLN A 85 3.41 20.45 -2.07
CA GLN A 85 4.85 20.61 -2.21
C GLN A 85 5.14 21.47 -3.44
N GLY A 86 5.10 22.79 -3.27
CA GLY A 86 5.29 23.75 -4.36
C GLY A 86 6.48 23.45 -5.26
N ASP A 87 6.39 23.86 -6.52
CA ASP A 87 7.19 23.39 -7.65
C ASP A 87 8.69 23.17 -7.34
N PRO A 88 9.29 22.08 -7.86
CA PRO A 88 10.73 21.89 -7.75
C PRO A 88 11.45 23.01 -8.48
N ILE A 89 12.51 23.55 -7.87
CA ILE A 89 13.36 24.53 -8.55
C ILE A 89 14.62 23.84 -9.03
N VAL A 90 14.91 24.00 -10.31
CA VAL A 90 16.12 23.47 -10.95
C VAL A 90 17.16 24.58 -11.03
N ILE A 91 18.31 24.36 -10.40
CA ILE A 91 19.49 25.23 -10.54
C ILE A 91 20.36 24.63 -11.64
N THR A 92 20.58 25.41 -12.69
CA THR A 92 21.46 25.08 -13.82
C THR A 92 22.69 25.99 -13.77
N ASP A 93 23.71 25.72 -14.59
CA ASP A 93 24.90 26.58 -14.69
C ASP A 93 24.58 28.01 -15.13
N ASN A 94 23.45 28.20 -15.83
CA ASN A 94 22.96 29.51 -16.25
C ASN A 94 22.11 30.22 -15.19
N THR A 95 21.74 29.53 -14.10
CA THR A 95 20.95 30.11 -13.02
C THR A 95 21.84 31.08 -12.23
N ARG A 96 21.44 32.35 -12.17
CA ARG A 96 22.18 33.42 -11.50
C ARG A 96 21.42 33.94 -10.30
N CYS A 97 22.15 34.34 -9.26
CA CYS A 97 21.52 34.98 -8.12
C CYS A 97 21.02 36.38 -8.51
N PRO A 98 19.76 36.75 -8.25
CA PRO A 98 19.21 38.06 -8.61
C PRO A 98 19.79 39.23 -7.81
N VAL A 99 20.54 38.96 -6.73
CA VAL A 99 21.15 39.99 -5.88
C VAL A 99 22.56 40.35 -6.34
N CYS A 100 23.39 39.35 -6.69
CA CYS A 100 24.80 39.58 -7.08
C CYS A 100 25.11 39.22 -8.53
N ASN A 101 24.14 38.66 -9.27
CA ASN A 101 24.24 38.22 -10.67
C ASN A 101 25.33 37.17 -10.98
N LEU A 102 25.93 36.59 -9.94
CA LEU A 102 26.89 35.49 -10.07
C LEU A 102 26.16 34.14 -10.18
N PRO A 103 26.75 33.15 -10.89
CA PRO A 103 26.22 31.80 -10.94
C PRO A 103 26.27 31.12 -9.56
N PHE A 104 25.48 30.06 -9.37
CA PHE A 104 25.54 29.23 -8.18
C PHE A 104 26.69 28.22 -8.30
N SER A 105 27.84 28.53 -7.70
CA SER A 105 29.00 27.63 -7.66
C SER A 105 29.00 26.67 -6.46
N ASP A 106 28.19 26.97 -5.45
CA ASP A 106 28.13 26.24 -4.18
C ASP A 106 26.76 25.55 -4.04
N ALA A 107 26.74 24.39 -3.36
CA ALA A 107 25.52 23.62 -3.12
C ALA A 107 24.59 24.30 -2.08
N ALA A 108 25.09 25.30 -1.35
CA ALA A 108 24.32 26.04 -0.36
C ALA A 108 23.59 27.26 -0.96
N PHE A 109 22.26 27.25 -0.93
CA PHE A 109 21.40 28.33 -1.40
C PHE A 109 20.16 28.52 -0.50
N VAL A 110 19.50 29.65 -0.63
CA VAL A 110 18.25 29.99 0.09
C VAL A 110 17.12 30.10 -0.92
N ARG A 111 16.05 29.33 -0.69
CA ARG A 111 14.79 29.40 -1.45
C ARG A 111 13.73 30.13 -0.61
N TYR A 112 13.13 31.17 -1.18
CA TYR A 112 11.97 31.84 -0.61
C TYR A 112 10.65 31.23 -1.13
N PRO A 113 9.54 31.34 -0.38
CA PRO A 113 8.23 30.80 -0.80
C PRO A 113 7.68 31.35 -2.13
N ASN A 114 8.11 32.54 -2.55
CA ASN A 114 7.78 33.11 -3.87
C ASN A 114 8.61 32.55 -5.03
N GLY A 115 9.46 31.53 -4.79
CA GLY A 115 10.29 30.90 -5.82
C GLY A 115 11.63 31.58 -6.08
N VAL A 116 11.93 32.71 -5.42
CA VAL A 116 13.23 33.38 -5.57
C VAL A 116 14.32 32.56 -4.87
N ILE A 117 15.43 32.30 -5.59
CA ILE A 117 16.63 31.67 -5.04
C ILE A 117 17.76 32.69 -4.95
N THR A 118 18.46 32.69 -3.82
CA THR A 118 19.65 33.52 -3.59
C THR A 118 20.78 32.70 -3.01
N HIS A 119 22.03 33.15 -3.18
CA HIS A 119 23.14 32.57 -2.41
C HIS A 119 22.89 32.75 -0.92
N LEU A 120 23.45 31.85 -0.10
CA LEU A 120 23.36 31.95 1.36
C LEU A 120 23.80 33.32 1.89
N LYS A 121 24.86 33.91 1.32
CA LYS A 121 25.36 35.25 1.66
C LYS A 121 24.46 36.41 1.19
N CYS A 122 23.66 36.20 0.16
CA CYS A 122 22.75 37.22 -0.39
C CYS A 122 21.42 37.24 0.37
N GLY A 123 20.99 36.10 0.92
CA GLY A 123 19.81 35.96 1.77
C GLY A 123 20.05 36.37 3.23
N ARG A 124 20.41 37.65 3.47
CA ARG A 124 20.71 38.15 4.83
C ARG A 124 19.56 37.94 5.83
N ASN A 125 18.32 38.03 5.36
CA ASN A 125 17.13 37.80 6.18
C ASN A 125 16.31 36.63 5.60
N LYS A 126 16.07 35.60 6.42
CA LYS A 126 15.29 34.41 6.03
C LYS A 126 13.81 34.71 5.85
N THR A 127 13.29 35.76 6.51
CA THR A 127 11.85 36.08 6.49
C THR A 127 11.50 37.13 5.45
N ILE A 128 12.47 37.82 4.83
CA ILE A 128 12.19 38.86 3.83
C ILE A 128 12.99 38.54 2.57
N CYS A 129 12.30 38.43 1.43
CA CYS A 129 12.97 38.27 0.15
C CYS A 129 13.74 39.55 -0.22
N PRO A 130 15.06 39.49 -0.51
CA PRO A 130 15.86 40.67 -0.84
C PRO A 130 15.53 41.27 -2.21
N VAL A 131 14.80 40.54 -3.07
CA VAL A 131 14.45 40.98 -4.43
C VAL A 131 13.07 41.63 -4.45
N THR A 132 12.08 41.00 -3.81
CA THR A 132 10.68 41.43 -3.86
C THR A 132 10.24 42.20 -2.63
N GLY A 133 11.01 42.18 -1.54
CA GLY A 133 10.63 42.79 -0.26
C GLY A 133 9.49 42.08 0.48
N THR A 134 9.01 40.95 -0.04
CA THR A 134 7.90 40.19 0.55
C THR A 134 8.30 39.54 1.87
N TRP A 135 7.48 39.73 2.90
CA TRP A 135 7.68 39.15 4.22
C TRP A 135 6.95 37.80 4.35
N PHE A 136 7.65 36.79 4.86
CA PHE A 136 7.21 35.40 5.03
C PHE A 136 7.34 34.92 6.49
N GLY A 137 7.42 35.84 7.45
CA GLY A 137 7.37 35.46 8.86
C GLY A 137 6.01 34.81 9.17
N LYS A 138 6.00 33.92 10.17
CA LYS A 138 4.74 33.37 10.67
C LYS A 138 3.95 34.49 11.34
N VAL A 139 2.68 34.63 10.97
CA VAL A 139 1.66 35.35 11.76
C VAL A 139 1.34 34.50 12.98
#